data_AF-A0A922ME05-F1
#
_entry.id   AF-A0A922ME05-F1
#
_cell.length_a   1.000
_cell.length_b   1.000
_cell.length_c   1.000
_cell.angle_alpha   90.00
_cell.angle_beta   90.00
_cell.angle_gamma   90.00
#
_symmetry.space_group_name_H-M   'P 1'
#
loop_
_entity.id
_entity.type
_entity.pdbx_description
1 polymer ?
#
loop_
_entity_poly.entity_id
_entity_poly.type
_entity_poly.pdbx_seq_one_letter_code
_entity_poly.pdbx_strand_id
1 'polypeptide(L)'
;MTLTMTKKLSECQAETVQFMPIEKVSEFLYFYLRVRVKSRHKLLKDECRTEGYCQSSGLLRRGKKLEDNNNLTKEEEEYINYRQLLKYEQAPEYIKHNQYIRDGYRKLLPTKLCWESIFWWTNETMNIWTHIFGFFLLLFLTINDLVIINIHATVTDKIVAGLLFSCFLICMALSALYHTFSCRSEHDYNTFLMYDLFGIALSLLAIYTSGVYYAFWCHSVSF
;
A
#
# COMPACT_ATOMS: atom_id res chain seq x y z
N MET A 1 -10.99 -1.47 -31.32
CA MET A 1 -9.73 -0.99 -30.71
C MET A 1 -8.90 -0.17 -31.70
N THR A 2 -8.71 -0.64 -32.94
CA THR A 2 -8.07 0.13 -34.03
C THR A 2 -8.93 1.28 -34.60
N LEU A 3 -10.22 1.30 -34.29
CA LEU A 3 -11.20 2.30 -34.76
C LEU A 3 -11.48 3.44 -33.77
N THR A 4 -10.92 3.39 -32.55
CA THR A 4 -11.37 4.29 -31.45
C THR A 4 -10.48 5.53 -31.32
N MET A 5 -9.20 5.45 -31.68
CA MET A 5 -8.29 6.62 -31.75
C MET A 5 -8.57 7.50 -32.99
N THR A 6 -9.07 6.92 -34.08
CA THR A 6 -9.52 7.65 -35.27
C THR A 6 -10.80 8.45 -35.04
N LYS A 7 -11.48 8.28 -33.89
CA LYS A 7 -12.70 9.02 -33.52
C LYS A 7 -12.46 10.26 -32.65
N LYS A 8 -11.21 10.52 -32.20
CA LYS A 8 -10.80 11.87 -31.69
C LYS A 8 -10.88 12.95 -32.81
N LEU A 9 -11.12 12.55 -34.06
CA LEU A 9 -10.91 13.33 -35.29
C LEU A 9 -12.19 13.80 -36.00
N SER A 10 -13.42 13.45 -35.57
CA SER A 10 -14.62 13.88 -36.32
C SER A 10 -15.56 14.85 -35.59
N GLU A 11 -15.75 14.77 -34.28
CA GLU A 11 -16.98 15.34 -33.70
C GLU A 11 -16.79 15.82 -32.26
N CYS A 12 -16.79 17.14 -32.06
CA CYS A 12 -17.43 17.79 -30.91
C CYS A 12 -18.94 17.49 -30.90
N GLN A 13 -19.32 16.22 -31.00
CA GLN A 13 -20.67 15.74 -30.77
C GLN A 13 -20.56 14.64 -29.73
N ALA A 14 -21.35 14.81 -28.68
CA ALA A 14 -21.36 14.02 -27.49
C ALA A 14 -21.49 12.53 -27.81
N GLU A 15 -20.45 11.76 -27.51
CA GLU A 15 -20.61 10.34 -27.22
C GLU A 15 -19.79 10.05 -25.96
N THR A 16 -20.51 9.71 -24.90
CA THR A 16 -20.00 9.28 -23.61
C THR A 16 -18.88 8.27 -23.82
N VAL A 17 -17.66 8.70 -23.54
CA VAL A 17 -16.54 7.81 -23.27
C VAL A 17 -17.06 6.81 -22.24
N GLN A 18 -17.17 5.53 -22.61
CA GLN A 18 -17.31 4.47 -21.61
C GLN A 18 -15.97 4.42 -20.86
N PHE A 19 -15.81 5.37 -19.95
CA PHE A 19 -14.93 5.22 -18.81
C PHE A 19 -15.37 3.92 -18.12
N MET A 20 -14.42 3.19 -17.55
CA MET A 20 -14.76 2.29 -16.44
C MET A 20 -15.67 3.12 -15.52
N PRO A 21 -16.92 2.69 -15.26
CA PRO A 21 -17.91 3.53 -14.60
C PRO A 21 -17.27 4.13 -13.35
N ILE A 22 -17.49 5.42 -13.08
CA ILE A 22 -17.06 6.04 -11.83
C ILE A 22 -17.56 5.20 -10.64
N GLU A 23 -18.67 4.47 -10.80
CA GLU A 23 -19.16 3.45 -9.88
C GLU A 23 -18.21 2.26 -9.67
N LYS A 24 -17.44 1.80 -10.67
CA LYS A 24 -16.46 0.71 -10.52
C LYS A 24 -15.12 1.18 -9.91
N VAL A 25 -14.69 2.40 -10.21
CA VAL A 25 -13.55 3.04 -9.52
C VAL A 25 -13.95 3.39 -8.09
N SER A 26 -15.17 3.89 -7.89
CA SER A 26 -15.82 4.06 -6.60
C SER A 26 -15.91 2.74 -5.87
N GLU A 27 -16.43 1.64 -6.43
CA GLU A 27 -16.49 0.32 -5.77
C GLU A 27 -15.10 -0.20 -5.38
N PHE A 28 -14.06 0.00 -6.20
CA PHE A 28 -12.69 -0.34 -5.83
C PHE A 28 -12.18 0.54 -4.67
N LEU A 29 -12.45 1.84 -4.72
CA LEU A 29 -12.09 2.82 -3.69
C LEU A 29 -12.94 2.68 -2.42
N TYR A 30 -14.20 2.25 -2.53
CA TYR A 30 -15.18 2.03 -1.47
C TYR A 30 -14.89 0.68 -0.81
N PHE A 31 -14.50 -0.35 -1.56
CA PHE A 31 -13.95 -1.58 -1.01
C PHE A 31 -12.66 -1.29 -0.21
N TYR A 32 -11.76 -0.46 -0.74
CA TYR A 32 -10.51 -0.08 -0.07
C TYR A 32 -10.72 0.86 1.15
N LEU A 33 -11.60 1.87 1.04
CA LEU A 33 -11.91 2.82 2.12
C LEU A 33 -12.83 2.21 3.19
N ARG A 34 -13.78 1.33 2.85
CA ARG A 34 -14.66 0.64 3.81
C ARG A 34 -13.91 -0.32 4.72
N VAL A 35 -12.78 -0.85 4.27
CA VAL A 35 -11.85 -1.65 5.09
C VAL A 35 -11.05 -0.75 6.06
N ARG A 36 -10.67 0.48 5.67
CA ARG A 36 -9.81 1.38 6.49
C ARG A 36 -10.55 2.39 7.38
N VAL A 37 -11.73 2.90 7.02
CA VAL A 37 -12.42 3.99 7.75
C VAL A 37 -13.12 3.50 9.04
N LYS A 38 -13.48 2.22 9.14
CA LYS A 38 -14.11 1.65 10.34
C LYS A 38 -13.19 1.65 11.57
N SER A 39 -11.88 1.85 11.37
CA SER A 39 -10.87 1.92 12.43
C SER A 39 -10.81 3.28 13.14
N ARG A 40 -11.13 4.37 12.45
CA ARG A 40 -10.85 5.76 12.91
C ARG A 40 -11.80 6.28 13.99
N HIS A 41 -13.04 5.80 14.05
CA HIS A 41 -14.05 6.31 15.01
C HIS A 41 -13.92 5.72 16.42
N LYS A 42 -13.15 4.64 16.60
CA LYS A 42 -12.94 4.02 17.92
C LYS A 42 -11.73 4.62 18.65
N LEU A 43 -10.74 5.14 17.91
CA LEU A 43 -9.47 5.64 18.43
C LEU A 43 -9.57 6.95 19.24
N LEU A 44 -10.48 7.87 18.89
CA LEU A 44 -10.59 9.17 19.59
C LEU A 44 -11.26 9.11 20.97
N LYS A 45 -11.85 7.95 21.35
CA LYS A 45 -12.62 7.85 22.60
C LYS A 45 -11.84 7.21 23.76
N ASP A 46 -10.76 6.48 23.45
CA ASP A 46 -10.01 5.70 24.44
C ASP A 46 -8.69 6.39 24.86
N GLU A 47 -8.31 7.50 24.21
CA GLU A 47 -7.06 8.26 24.40
C GLU A 47 -6.92 8.95 25.77
N CYS A 48 -7.94 8.93 26.64
CA CYS A 48 -7.90 9.64 27.93
C CYS A 48 -7.68 8.74 29.16
N ARG A 49 -7.35 7.45 28.98
CA ARG A 49 -7.26 6.53 30.13
C ARG A 49 -6.24 5.42 29.96
N THR A 50 -4.95 5.78 30.01
CA THR A 50 -3.96 5.29 30.99
C THR A 50 -2.55 5.45 30.44
N GLU A 51 -1.84 6.44 30.96
CA GLU A 51 -0.38 6.42 31.05
C GLU A 51 0.07 5.26 31.95
N GLY A 52 1.15 4.56 31.57
CA GLY A 52 1.92 3.76 32.52
C GLY A 52 2.28 2.34 32.04
N TYR A 53 3.55 2.20 31.63
CA TYR A 53 4.43 1.07 31.96
C TYR A 53 4.10 -0.33 31.35
N CYS A 54 5.06 -0.93 30.63
CA CYS A 54 5.76 -2.10 31.21
C CYS A 54 6.92 -2.64 30.37
N GLN A 55 7.97 -2.98 31.12
CA GLN A 55 9.17 -3.71 30.77
C GLN A 55 8.96 -5.22 31.06
N SER A 56 9.48 -6.06 30.16
CA SER A 56 9.90 -7.47 30.34
C SER A 56 8.87 -8.55 30.78
N SER A 57 8.80 -9.64 29.99
CA SER A 57 9.32 -11.00 30.34
C SER A 57 8.46 -12.16 29.84
N GLY A 58 9.14 -13.13 29.22
CA GLY A 58 8.88 -14.58 29.26
C GLY A 58 7.57 -15.15 28.71
N LEU A 59 7.64 -15.89 27.59
CA LEU A 59 6.87 -17.15 27.42
C LEU A 59 7.39 -17.95 26.22
N LEU A 60 8.26 -18.92 26.51
CA LEU A 60 8.60 -20.06 25.66
C LEU A 60 7.40 -21.00 25.55
N ARG A 61 7.01 -21.41 24.32
CA ARG A 61 6.49 -22.78 24.11
C ARG A 61 6.52 -23.25 22.64
N ARG A 62 7.33 -24.30 22.44
CA ARG A 62 6.99 -25.60 21.81
C ARG A 62 7.10 -25.76 20.29
N GLY A 63 8.23 -26.30 19.84
CA GLY A 63 8.39 -26.93 18.52
C GLY A 63 9.80 -27.44 18.22
N LYS A 64 10.05 -28.74 18.48
CA LYS A 64 11.24 -29.57 18.18
C LYS A 64 12.51 -29.37 19.02
N LYS A 65 12.75 -30.36 19.89
CA LYS A 65 14.07 -30.75 20.40
C LYS A 65 14.86 -31.30 19.20
N LEU A 66 15.68 -30.46 18.58
CA LEU A 66 16.90 -30.93 17.90
C LEU A 66 17.94 -31.04 19.02
N GLU A 67 18.26 -32.27 19.38
CA GLU A 67 19.54 -32.54 20.04
C GLU A 67 20.63 -32.22 19.03
N ASP A 68 21.31 -31.09 19.23
CA ASP A 68 22.59 -30.85 18.62
C ASP A 68 23.48 -30.16 19.65
N ASN A 69 24.61 -30.79 19.96
CA ASN A 69 25.62 -30.31 20.90
C ASN A 69 26.41 -29.15 20.28
N ASN A 70 25.78 -27.98 20.10
CA ASN A 70 26.43 -26.85 19.43
C ASN A 70 26.34 -25.59 20.29
N ASN A 71 27.49 -25.01 20.61
CA ASN A 71 27.60 -23.65 21.15
C ASN A 71 27.03 -22.67 20.13
N LEU A 72 25.74 -22.36 20.27
CA LEU A 72 25.05 -21.39 19.42
C LEU A 72 25.67 -20.00 19.68
N THR A 73 25.97 -19.27 18.60
CA THR A 73 26.51 -17.92 18.73
C THR A 73 25.42 -16.98 19.24
N LYS A 74 25.82 -15.90 19.94
CA LYS A 74 24.88 -14.90 20.46
C LYS A 74 24.02 -14.26 19.36
N GLU A 75 24.58 -14.10 18.17
CA GLU A 75 23.87 -13.54 17.01
C GLU A 75 22.76 -14.48 16.50
N GLU A 76 22.99 -15.79 16.51
CA GLU A 76 22.00 -16.79 16.12
C GLU A 76 20.85 -16.88 17.14
N GLU A 77 21.15 -16.80 18.44
CA GLU A 77 20.13 -16.71 19.48
C GLU A 77 19.24 -15.47 19.30
N GLU A 78 19.86 -14.32 19.01
CA GLU A 78 19.13 -13.07 18.76
C GLU A 78 18.26 -13.16 17.49
N TYR A 79 18.79 -13.74 16.42
CA TYR A 79 18.04 -13.98 15.18
C TYR A 79 16.81 -14.88 15.42
N ILE A 80 16.99 -16.01 16.12
CA ILE A 80 15.89 -16.92 16.47
C ILE A 80 14.85 -16.19 17.33
N ASN A 81 15.29 -15.31 18.23
CA ASN A 81 14.39 -14.48 19.02
C ASN A 81 13.56 -13.55 18.12
N TYR A 82 14.18 -12.79 17.22
CA TYR A 82 13.46 -11.89 16.30
C TYR A 82 12.50 -12.62 15.37
N ARG A 83 12.81 -13.87 14.99
CA ARG A 83 11.97 -14.69 14.11
C ARG A 83 10.66 -15.14 14.77
N GLN A 84 10.57 -15.12 16.10
CA GLN A 84 9.36 -15.48 16.83
C GLN A 84 8.28 -14.42 16.68
N LEU A 85 7.09 -14.84 16.26
CA LEU A 85 5.92 -13.99 16.10
C LEU A 85 5.17 -13.83 17.42
N LEU A 86 4.60 -12.64 17.60
CA LEU A 86 3.83 -12.25 18.77
C LEU A 86 2.34 -12.55 18.56
N LYS A 87 1.66 -12.82 19.68
CA LYS A 87 0.19 -12.78 19.73
C LYS A 87 -0.30 -11.34 19.84
N TYR A 88 -1.59 -11.13 19.56
CA TYR A 88 -2.23 -9.82 19.63
C TYR A 88 -1.97 -9.08 20.95
N GLU A 89 -2.08 -9.79 22.08
CA GLU A 89 -1.91 -9.19 23.41
C GLU A 89 -0.48 -8.71 23.64
N GLN A 90 0.50 -9.37 23.02
CA GLN A 90 1.93 -9.13 23.19
C GLN A 90 2.50 -8.14 22.16
N ALA A 91 1.76 -7.84 21.10
CA ALA A 91 2.19 -6.90 20.08
C ALA A 91 2.35 -5.48 20.67
N PRO A 92 3.11 -4.58 20.04
CA PRO A 92 3.06 -3.15 20.36
C PRO A 92 1.68 -2.54 20.06
N GLU A 93 1.22 -1.60 20.89
CA GLU A 93 -0.12 -1.00 20.72
C GLU A 93 -0.31 -0.32 19.36
N TYR A 94 0.72 0.36 18.85
CA TYR A 94 0.65 1.09 17.58
C TYR A 94 0.45 0.19 16.34
N ILE A 95 0.56 -1.14 16.45
CA ILE A 95 0.24 -2.07 15.34
C ILE A 95 -1.04 -2.89 15.58
N LYS A 96 -1.68 -2.77 16.75
CA LYS A 96 -2.90 -3.50 17.14
C LYS A 96 -4.18 -2.84 16.61
N HIS A 97 -4.27 -2.62 15.30
CA HIS A 97 -5.44 -1.96 14.72
C HIS A 97 -6.69 -2.86 14.67
N ASN A 98 -6.49 -4.18 14.65
CA ASN A 98 -7.56 -5.14 14.42
C ASN A 98 -7.50 -6.28 15.43
N GLN A 99 -8.37 -6.22 16.45
CA GLN A 99 -8.55 -7.25 17.48
C GLN A 99 -8.93 -8.65 16.97
N TYR A 100 -9.36 -8.76 15.71
CA TYR A 100 -9.68 -10.07 15.11
C TYR A 100 -8.44 -10.80 14.61
N ILE A 101 -7.31 -10.10 14.42
CA ILE A 101 -6.01 -10.71 14.11
C ILE A 101 -5.39 -11.11 15.44
N ARG A 102 -5.32 -12.41 15.71
CA ARG A 102 -4.92 -12.93 17.04
C ARG A 102 -3.44 -13.27 17.14
N ASP A 103 -2.76 -13.49 16.03
CA ASP A 103 -1.36 -13.90 15.97
C ASP A 103 -0.67 -13.42 14.67
N GLY A 104 0.62 -13.75 14.56
CA GLY A 104 1.42 -13.46 13.37
C GLY A 104 2.10 -12.08 13.37
N TYR A 105 2.06 -11.35 14.49
CA TYR A 105 2.68 -10.04 14.62
C TYR A 105 4.20 -10.12 14.69
N ARG A 106 4.89 -9.24 13.98
CA ARG A 106 6.36 -9.12 14.06
C ARG A 106 6.78 -8.39 15.34
N LYS A 107 7.94 -8.76 15.88
CA LYS A 107 8.64 -7.99 16.93
C LYS A 107 9.21 -6.69 16.36
N LEU A 108 9.80 -5.85 17.20
CA LEU A 108 10.62 -4.75 16.72
C LEU A 108 11.84 -5.30 16.00
N LEU A 109 11.91 -5.10 14.68
CA LEU A 109 12.97 -5.65 13.83
C LEU A 109 13.96 -4.55 13.40
N PRO A 110 15.27 -4.85 13.35
CA PRO A 110 16.23 -4.00 12.66
C PRO A 110 15.96 -3.96 11.15
N THR A 111 16.48 -2.94 10.45
CA THR A 111 16.22 -2.70 9.00
C THR A 111 16.50 -3.92 8.12
N LYS A 112 17.60 -4.64 8.39
CA LYS A 112 17.97 -5.83 7.61
C LYS A 112 16.90 -6.92 7.72
N LEU A 113 16.40 -7.16 8.93
CA LEU A 113 15.35 -8.15 9.18
C LEU A 113 13.96 -7.67 8.69
N CYS A 114 13.71 -6.36 8.60
CA CYS A 114 12.49 -5.85 7.96
C CYS A 114 12.41 -6.29 6.50
N TRP A 115 13.50 -6.13 5.74
CA TRP A 115 13.57 -6.60 4.34
C TRP A 115 13.47 -8.12 4.23
N GLU A 116 14.16 -8.85 5.12
CA GLU A 116 14.07 -10.31 5.15
C GLU A 116 12.64 -10.78 5.45
N SER A 117 11.92 -10.03 6.29
CA SER A 117 10.56 -10.37 6.72
C SER A 117 9.49 -10.34 5.63
N ILE A 118 9.80 -9.79 4.45
CA ILE A 118 8.95 -9.88 3.25
C ILE A 118 8.64 -11.35 2.91
N PHE A 119 9.61 -12.24 3.14
CA PHE A 119 9.48 -13.68 2.85
C PHE A 119 9.01 -14.49 4.07
N TRP A 120 8.69 -13.84 5.18
CA TRP A 120 8.21 -14.53 6.38
C TRP A 120 6.69 -14.66 6.31
N TRP A 121 6.13 -15.65 6.99
CA TRP A 121 4.68 -15.79 7.13
C TRP A 121 4.21 -15.00 8.36
N THR A 122 3.62 -13.83 8.14
CA THR A 122 3.24 -12.86 9.16
C THR A 122 1.86 -12.28 8.83
N ASN A 123 1.27 -11.54 9.77
CA ASN A 123 0.01 -10.83 9.54
C ASN A 123 0.10 -9.75 8.43
N GLU A 124 1.31 -9.30 8.09
CA GLU A 124 1.56 -8.28 7.05
C GLU A 124 1.96 -8.88 5.69
N THR A 125 2.22 -10.18 5.61
CA THR A 125 2.74 -10.82 4.39
C THR A 125 1.83 -10.59 3.21
N MET A 126 0.52 -10.83 3.36
CA MET A 126 -0.43 -10.58 2.28
C MET A 126 -0.46 -9.11 1.87
N ASN A 127 -0.43 -8.17 2.82
CA ASN A 127 -0.43 -6.74 2.53
C ASN A 127 0.80 -6.36 1.68
N ILE A 128 1.99 -6.80 2.10
CA ILE A 128 3.26 -6.55 1.38
C ILE A 128 3.18 -7.11 -0.04
N TRP A 129 2.82 -8.39 -0.19
CA TRP A 129 2.83 -9.07 -1.48
C TRP A 129 1.75 -8.53 -2.43
N THR A 130 0.57 -8.15 -1.94
CA THR A 130 -0.45 -7.53 -2.79
C THR A 130 0.01 -6.19 -3.36
N HIS A 131 0.73 -5.38 -2.58
CA HIS A 131 1.26 -4.09 -3.06
C HIS A 131 2.46 -4.26 -3.99
N ILE A 132 3.38 -5.19 -3.70
CA ILE A 132 4.50 -5.52 -4.60
C ILE A 132 3.98 -6.06 -5.93
N PHE A 133 3.07 -7.03 -5.90
CA PHE A 133 2.47 -7.58 -7.11
C PHE A 133 1.73 -6.50 -7.91
N GLY A 134 0.90 -5.70 -7.24
CA GLY A 134 0.18 -4.61 -7.89
C GLY A 134 1.11 -3.54 -8.47
N PHE A 135 2.26 -3.27 -7.84
CA PHE A 135 3.29 -2.39 -8.41
C PHE A 135 3.81 -2.94 -9.75
N PHE A 136 4.23 -4.20 -9.80
CA PHE A 136 4.75 -4.80 -11.04
C PHE A 136 3.67 -4.92 -12.12
N LEU A 137 2.43 -5.25 -11.74
CA LEU A 137 1.30 -5.27 -12.66
C LEU A 137 1.06 -3.88 -13.28
N LEU A 138 0.98 -2.84 -12.45
CA LEU A 138 0.81 -1.47 -12.94
C LEU A 138 2.02 -0.99 -13.74
N LEU A 139 3.23 -1.40 -13.39
CA LEU A 139 4.44 -1.05 -14.14
C LEU A 139 4.38 -1.66 -15.54
N PHE A 140 4.02 -2.94 -15.64
CA PHE A 140 3.82 -3.61 -16.92
C PHE A 140 2.73 -2.92 -17.75
N LEU A 141 1.56 -2.64 -17.16
CA LEU A 141 0.49 -1.93 -17.85
C LEU A 141 0.93 -0.54 -18.32
N THR A 142 1.63 0.22 -17.47
CA THR A 142 2.16 1.55 -17.80
C THR A 142 3.12 1.48 -18.99
N ILE A 143 4.04 0.50 -19.04
CA ILE A 143 4.97 0.36 -20.16
C ILE A 143 4.21 0.03 -21.45
N ASN A 144 3.25 -0.89 -21.41
CA ASN A 144 2.42 -1.22 -22.58
C ASN A 144 1.63 0.00 -23.06
N ASP A 145 0.98 0.71 -22.14
CA ASP A 145 0.20 1.91 -22.46
C ASP A 145 1.10 3.01 -23.02
N LEU A 146 2.28 3.26 -22.45
CA LEU A 146 3.23 4.24 -22.97
C LEU A 146 3.71 3.88 -24.38
N VAL A 147 3.96 2.59 -24.68
CA VAL A 147 4.33 2.13 -26.02
C VAL A 147 3.19 2.37 -27.02
N ILE A 148 1.94 2.08 -26.65
CA ILE A 148 0.76 2.29 -27.50
C ILE A 148 0.51 3.80 -27.72
N ILE A 149 0.54 4.59 -26.65
CA ILE A 149 0.33 6.04 -26.66
C ILE A 149 1.42 6.75 -27.47
N ASN A 150 2.66 6.22 -27.48
CA ASN A 150 3.78 6.83 -28.18
C ASN A 150 3.51 7.04 -29.67
N ILE A 151 2.69 6.18 -30.29
CA ILE A 151 2.43 6.15 -31.73
C ILE A 151 1.28 7.09 -32.14
N HIS A 152 0.30 7.38 -31.27
CA HIS A 152 -0.98 7.99 -31.68
C HIS A 152 -1.45 9.22 -30.90
N ALA A 153 -0.76 9.66 -29.84
CA ALA A 153 -1.26 10.71 -28.94
C ALA A 153 -0.47 12.03 -28.96
N THR A 154 -1.13 13.12 -28.56
CA THR A 154 -0.51 14.44 -28.37
C THR A 154 0.48 14.43 -27.19
N VAL A 155 1.45 15.36 -27.18
CA VAL A 155 2.43 15.48 -26.06
C VAL A 155 1.72 15.72 -24.72
N THR A 156 0.63 16.49 -24.73
CA THR A 156 -0.15 16.78 -23.52
C THR A 156 -0.85 15.52 -22.98
N ASP A 157 -1.45 14.70 -23.86
CA ASP A 157 -2.04 13.41 -23.47
C ASP A 157 -0.98 12.49 -22.85
N LYS A 158 0.23 12.46 -23.42
CA LYS A 158 1.38 11.69 -22.91
C LYS A 158 1.77 12.13 -21.50
N ILE A 159 1.83 13.44 -21.25
CA ILE A 159 2.16 14.01 -19.94
C ILE A 159 1.08 13.67 -18.91
N VAL A 160 -0.20 13.88 -19.24
CA VAL A 160 -1.31 13.60 -18.32
C VAL A 160 -1.37 12.12 -17.94
N ALA A 161 -1.25 11.21 -18.92
CA ALA A 161 -1.21 9.77 -18.67
C ALA A 161 0.05 9.36 -17.88
N GLY A 162 1.23 9.89 -18.21
CA GLY A 162 2.46 9.61 -17.47
C GLY A 162 2.40 10.06 -16.01
N LEU A 163 1.86 11.25 -15.73
CA LEU A 163 1.65 11.74 -14.37
C LEU A 163 0.66 10.86 -13.60
N LEU A 164 -0.44 10.45 -14.23
CA LEU A 164 -1.40 9.53 -13.63
C LEU A 164 -0.74 8.21 -13.22
N PHE A 165 -0.07 7.52 -14.15
CA PHE A 165 0.55 6.23 -13.90
C PHE A 165 1.69 6.29 -12.88
N SER A 166 2.52 7.34 -12.94
CA SER A 166 3.59 7.54 -11.95
C SER A 166 3.05 7.72 -10.53
N CYS A 167 1.95 8.45 -10.35
CA CYS A 167 1.32 8.61 -9.03
C CYS A 167 0.86 7.26 -8.46
N PHE A 168 0.24 6.41 -9.29
CA PHE A 168 -0.18 5.06 -8.87
C PHE A 168 1.00 4.16 -8.53
N LEU A 169 2.09 4.19 -9.31
CA LEU A 169 3.30 3.42 -9.02
C LEU A 169 3.94 3.85 -7.70
N ILE A 170 4.02 5.16 -7.46
CA ILE A 170 4.52 5.72 -6.20
C ILE A 170 3.63 5.27 -5.04
N CYS A 171 2.29 5.33 -5.19
CA CYS A 171 1.36 4.86 -4.17
C CYS A 171 1.60 3.40 -3.79
N MET A 172 1.75 2.49 -4.76
CA MET A 172 1.98 1.07 -4.49
C MET A 172 3.34 0.83 -3.83
N ALA A 173 4.39 1.55 -4.25
CA ALA A 173 5.71 1.45 -3.64
C ALA A 173 5.70 1.94 -2.18
N LEU A 174 5.08 3.10 -1.90
CA LEU A 174 4.98 3.64 -0.54
C LEU A 174 4.18 2.72 0.39
N SER A 175 3.12 2.11 -0.12
CA SER A 175 2.32 1.13 0.64
C SER A 175 3.12 -0.13 0.99
N ALA A 176 3.86 -0.68 0.02
CA ALA A 176 4.73 -1.83 0.26
C ALA A 176 5.85 -1.51 1.28
N LEU A 177 6.42 -0.31 1.22
CA LEU A 177 7.41 0.16 2.19
C LEU A 177 6.80 0.29 3.59
N TYR A 178 5.61 0.89 3.72
CA TYR A 178 4.90 0.97 4.99
C TYR A 178 4.69 -0.41 5.62
N HIS A 179 4.13 -1.36 4.89
CA HIS A 179 3.90 -2.70 5.43
C HIS A 179 5.21 -3.45 5.70
N THR A 180 6.30 -3.17 4.98
CA THR A 180 7.62 -3.77 5.26
C THR A 180 8.22 -3.22 6.56
N PHE A 181 8.19 -1.89 6.75
CA PHE A 181 8.86 -1.17 7.84
C PHE A 181 7.98 -0.86 9.06
N SER A 182 6.69 -1.20 9.03
CA SER A 182 5.75 -0.95 10.14
C SER A 182 6.17 -1.58 11.48
N CYS A 183 7.02 -2.61 11.45
CA CYS A 183 7.53 -3.28 12.64
C CYS A 183 8.85 -2.71 13.17
N ARG A 184 9.47 -1.70 12.54
CA ARG A 184 10.80 -1.21 12.93
C ARG A 184 10.76 -0.35 14.19
N SER A 185 9.88 0.65 14.20
CA SER A 185 9.68 1.56 15.33
C SER A 185 8.33 2.28 15.18
N GLU A 186 7.81 2.85 16.28
CA GLU A 186 6.58 3.64 16.23
C GLU A 186 6.73 4.92 15.38
N HIS A 187 7.91 5.54 15.41
CA HIS A 187 8.20 6.72 14.59
C HIS A 187 8.21 6.39 13.08
N ASP A 188 8.90 5.30 12.71
CA ASP A 188 8.95 4.84 11.32
C ASP A 188 7.54 4.43 10.87
N TYR A 189 6.80 3.72 11.72
CA TYR A 189 5.41 3.34 11.47
C TYR A 189 4.56 4.56 11.08
N ASN A 190 4.57 5.62 11.90
CA ASN A 190 3.78 6.82 11.63
C ASN A 190 4.26 7.57 10.38
N THR A 191 5.58 7.64 10.16
CA THR A 191 6.17 8.31 9.00
C THR A 191 5.83 7.61 7.69
N PHE A 192 6.01 6.29 7.62
CA PHE A 192 5.65 5.52 6.43
C PHE A 192 4.15 5.46 6.21
N LEU A 193 3.35 5.42 7.28
CA LEU A 193 1.89 5.51 7.17
C LEU A 193 1.46 6.83 6.54
N MET A 194 2.09 7.95 6.94
CA MET A 194 1.82 9.25 6.34
C MET A 194 2.16 9.25 4.84
N TYR A 195 3.28 8.66 4.44
CA TYR A 195 3.64 8.56 3.03
C TYR A 195 2.68 7.65 2.22
N ASP A 196 2.24 6.52 2.78
CA ASP A 196 1.22 5.66 2.14
C ASP A 196 -0.08 6.45 1.91
N LEU A 197 -0.56 7.17 2.94
CA LEU A 197 -1.75 8.01 2.84
C LEU A 197 -1.58 9.16 1.84
N PHE A 198 -0.40 9.77 1.80
CA PHE A 198 -0.06 10.80 0.81
C PHE A 198 -0.07 10.24 -0.62
N GLY A 199 0.47 9.04 -0.84
CA GLY A 199 0.43 8.38 -2.14
C GLY A 199 -1.00 8.12 -2.64
N ILE A 200 -1.89 7.73 -1.73
CA ILE A 200 -3.33 7.57 -2.03
C ILE A 200 -3.95 8.92 -2.41
N ALA A 201 -3.69 9.97 -1.63
CA ALA A 201 -4.22 11.31 -1.91
C ALA A 201 -3.71 11.87 -3.25
N LEU A 202 -2.43 11.68 -3.56
CA LEU A 202 -1.82 12.10 -4.82
C LEU A 202 -2.44 11.34 -6.01
N SER A 203 -2.66 10.04 -5.87
CA SER A 203 -3.32 9.22 -6.91
C SER A 203 -4.77 9.68 -7.15
N LEU A 204 -5.52 9.98 -6.08
CA LEU A 204 -6.87 10.52 -6.19
C LEU A 204 -6.90 11.87 -6.91
N LEU A 205 -5.96 12.76 -6.58
CA LEU A 205 -5.82 14.05 -7.26
C LEU A 205 -5.51 13.85 -8.75
N ALA A 206 -4.60 12.93 -9.10
CA ALA A 206 -4.25 12.65 -10.49
C ALA A 206 -5.43 12.06 -11.29
N ILE A 207 -6.23 11.16 -10.70
CA ILE A 207 -7.46 10.65 -11.33
C ILE A 207 -8.44 11.80 -11.57
N TYR A 208 -8.64 12.65 -10.57
CA TYR A 208 -9.57 13.77 -10.68
C TYR A 208 -9.13 14.76 -11.76
N THR A 209 -7.87 15.18 -11.77
CA THR A 209 -7.35 16.17 -12.74
C THR A 209 -7.33 15.61 -14.16
N SER A 210 -6.93 14.35 -14.35
CA SER A 210 -6.99 13.69 -15.67
C SER A 210 -8.44 13.52 -16.15
N GLY A 211 -9.36 13.15 -15.26
CA GLY A 211 -10.79 13.07 -15.56
C GLY A 211 -11.37 14.40 -16.04
N VAL A 212 -11.07 15.50 -15.34
CA VAL A 212 -11.47 16.85 -15.73
C VAL A 212 -10.87 17.24 -17.08
N TYR A 213 -9.58 16.98 -17.30
CA TYR A 213 -8.92 17.26 -18.57
C TYR A 213 -9.60 16.58 -19.77
N TYR A 214 -9.94 15.29 -19.64
CA TYR A 214 -10.63 14.57 -20.71
C TYR A 214 -12.11 14.95 -20.84
N ALA A 215 -12.79 15.28 -19.73
CA ALA A 215 -14.19 15.70 -19.76
C ALA A 215 -14.39 17.04 -20.49
N PHE A 216 -13.47 17.99 -20.32
CA PHE A 216 -13.54 19.31 -20.94
C PHE A 216 -12.64 19.46 -22.18
N TRP A 217 -12.14 18.36 -22.74
CA TRP A 217 -11.25 18.35 -23.92
C TRP A 217 -11.81 19.17 -25.10
N CYS A 218 -13.14 19.15 -25.28
CA CYS A 218 -13.85 19.83 -26.36
C CYS A 218 -14.25 21.29 -26.05
N HIS A 219 -14.10 21.73 -24.81
CA HIS A 219 -14.41 23.09 -24.34
C HIS A 219 -13.12 23.81 -23.93
N SER A 220 -12.10 23.77 -24.80
CA SER A 220 -10.90 24.59 -24.62
C SER A 220 -11.28 26.06 -24.73
N VAL A 221 -11.33 26.77 -23.60
CA VAL A 221 -11.55 28.22 -23.57
C VAL A 221 -10.29 28.89 -24.12
N SER A 222 -10.38 29.42 -25.33
CA SER A 222 -9.38 30.31 -25.90
C SER A 222 -9.35 31.60 -25.06
N PHE A 223 -8.21 31.88 -24.42
CA PHE A 223 -7.92 33.19 -23.83
C PHE A 223 -7.25 34.09 -24.86
#